data_AF-A0A661ISQ1-F1
#
_entry.id   AF-A0A661ISQ1-F1
#
_cell.length_a   1.000
_cell.length_b   1.000
_cell.length_c   1.000
_cell.angle_alpha   90.00
_cell.angle_beta   90.00
_cell.angle_gamma   90.00
#
_symmetry.space_group_name_H-M   'P 1'
#
loop_
_entity.id
_entity.type
_entity.pdbx_description
1 polymer ?
#
loop_
_entity_poly.entity_id
_entity_poly.type
_entity_poly.pdbx_seq_one_letter_code
_entity_poly.pdbx_strand_id
1 'polypeptide(L)'
;MQTVKYKIDVLDLVDDEFDTYGEHDYDFFDLEIEGQPSADLILCKYSDFDSVVELFFTNLFNYIYYCGEFDTIKDNPVFQMCLKEFFKKTSLSSGKLANTVQNKYSIIKNINELEFNNVVIRIKDIKNHYKNKYISLYDNIRDNLAKDILIENDIHLCPYCQRNYVNVITNKDDEDFVIKPDLDHFYDKAKYIFLAGTLENLIPSCSVCNSRLKGSKDFYKNKHIHPLVNNIIDKVTFNYIGEDNTIFIEEKCLLDTIEKASLNTFRIEEIYNTHKEVLSNIENKYHHYNKAKRTSLSKLLPSLDNREIIRIVFYEYFYMDKNKEPMYKMKQSLFNKIVKI
;
A
#
# COMPACT_ATOMS: atom_id res chain seq x y z
N MET A 1 5.66 -4.81 4.44
CA MET A 1 7.05 -4.94 4.95
C MET A 1 7.31 -6.38 5.35
N GLN A 2 8.56 -6.78 5.55
CA GLN A 2 8.92 -8.08 6.13
C GLN A 2 9.89 -7.87 7.30
N THR A 3 9.99 -8.82 8.22
CA THR A 3 11.02 -8.79 9.27
C THR A 3 11.56 -10.18 9.50
N VAL A 4 12.88 -10.26 9.69
CA VAL A 4 13.57 -11.45 10.17
C VAL A 4 14.09 -11.19 11.58
N LYS A 5 14.64 -9.99 11.81
CA LYS A 5 15.25 -9.62 13.08
C LYS A 5 14.24 -9.49 14.22
N TYR A 6 13.08 -8.88 13.96
CA TYR A 6 12.04 -8.61 14.96
C TYR A 6 10.87 -9.61 14.86
N LYS A 7 11.08 -10.74 14.19
CA LYS A 7 10.03 -11.75 14.02
C LYS A 7 9.54 -12.28 15.36
N ILE A 8 10.46 -12.56 16.29
CA ILE A 8 10.11 -13.05 17.64
C ILE A 8 9.34 -11.97 18.40
N ASP A 9 9.83 -10.72 18.40
CA ASP A 9 9.15 -9.62 19.09
C ASP A 9 7.72 -9.38 18.55
N VAL A 10 7.50 -9.57 17.24
CA VAL A 10 6.17 -9.51 16.65
C VAL A 10 5.28 -10.66 17.14
N LEU A 11 5.82 -11.88 17.22
CA LEU A 11 5.06 -13.05 17.70
C LEU A 11 4.74 -12.94 19.19
N ASP A 12 5.69 -12.53 20.02
CA ASP A 12 5.48 -12.30 21.45
C ASP A 12 4.38 -11.25 21.67
N LEU A 13 4.37 -10.18 20.87
CA LEU A 13 3.34 -9.15 20.92
C LEU A 13 1.96 -9.69 20.49
N VAL A 14 1.93 -10.61 19.53
CA VAL A 14 0.69 -11.28 19.11
C VAL A 14 0.15 -12.14 20.23
N ASP A 15 0.99 -12.94 20.87
CA ASP A 15 0.61 -13.80 21.99
C ASP A 15 0.07 -12.94 23.15
N ASP A 16 0.81 -11.91 23.55
CA ASP A 16 0.40 -10.97 24.61
C ASP A 16 -0.96 -10.31 24.33
N GLU A 17 -1.20 -9.87 23.09
CA GLU A 17 -2.47 -9.27 22.72
C GLU A 17 -3.59 -10.31 22.64
N PHE A 18 -3.36 -11.46 22.01
CA PHE A 18 -4.40 -12.43 21.70
C PHE A 18 -4.82 -13.25 22.92
N ASP A 19 -3.92 -13.49 23.88
CA ASP A 19 -4.23 -14.15 25.17
C ASP A 19 -5.23 -13.35 26.02
N THR A 20 -5.40 -12.06 25.75
CA THR A 20 -6.41 -11.23 26.45
C THR A 20 -7.83 -11.40 25.92
N TYR A 21 -8.00 -12.07 24.77
CA TYR A 21 -9.31 -12.28 24.15
C TYR A 21 -9.88 -13.65 24.49
N GLY A 22 -11.13 -13.69 24.93
CA GLY A 22 -11.83 -14.95 25.14
C GLY A 22 -12.11 -15.68 23.82
N GLU A 23 -12.17 -17.01 23.87
CA GLU A 23 -12.55 -17.83 22.73
C GLU A 23 -13.94 -17.45 22.20
N HIS A 24 -14.04 -17.25 20.89
CA HIS A 24 -15.28 -17.01 20.18
C HIS A 24 -15.44 -18.00 19.03
N ASP A 25 -16.64 -18.53 18.84
CA ASP A 25 -16.99 -19.48 17.78
C ASP A 25 -16.94 -18.86 16.35
N TYR A 26 -16.75 -17.55 16.26
CA TYR A 26 -16.57 -16.79 15.03
C TYR A 26 -15.17 -16.17 14.88
N ASP A 27 -14.19 -16.58 15.69
CA ASP A 27 -12.78 -16.40 15.34
C ASP A 27 -12.35 -17.50 14.36
N PHE A 28 -12.16 -17.13 13.10
CA PHE A 28 -11.97 -18.07 12.00
C PHE A 28 -10.51 -18.42 11.75
N PHE A 29 -9.57 -17.75 12.45
CA PHE A 29 -8.14 -17.90 12.21
C PHE A 29 -7.38 -18.50 13.39
N ASP A 30 -7.98 -18.51 14.58
CA ASP A 30 -7.49 -19.23 15.76
C ASP A 30 -7.65 -20.76 15.65
N LEU A 31 -8.30 -21.27 14.59
CA LEU A 31 -8.44 -22.71 14.37
C LEU A 31 -7.07 -23.36 14.21
N GLU A 32 -6.63 -24.14 15.20
CA GLU A 32 -5.43 -24.95 15.09
C GLU A 32 -5.66 -26.15 14.17
N ILE A 33 -4.85 -26.29 13.12
CA ILE A 33 -4.72 -27.53 12.34
C ILE A 33 -3.37 -28.12 12.71
N GLU A 34 -3.38 -29.27 13.39
CA GLU A 34 -2.16 -29.98 13.83
C GLU A 34 -1.25 -29.14 14.77
N GLY A 35 -1.84 -28.28 15.61
CA GLY A 35 -1.11 -27.45 16.58
C GLY A 35 -0.45 -26.20 15.97
N GLN A 36 -0.96 -25.72 14.84
CA GLN A 36 -0.59 -24.44 14.22
C GLN A 36 -1.86 -23.68 13.82
N PRO A 37 -1.92 -22.34 13.99
CA PRO A 37 -3.03 -21.54 13.49
C PRO A 37 -3.27 -21.78 12.01
N SER A 38 -4.53 -21.92 11.61
CA SER A 38 -4.96 -22.22 10.23
C SER A 38 -4.41 -21.26 9.17
N ALA A 39 -4.03 -20.05 9.57
CA ALA A 39 -3.18 -19.14 8.80
C ALA A 39 -2.35 -18.27 9.74
N ASP A 40 -1.03 -18.20 9.51
CA ASP A 40 -0.18 -17.16 10.10
C ASP A 40 -0.51 -15.81 9.43
N LEU A 41 -1.60 -15.19 9.87
CA LEU A 41 -2.10 -13.95 9.31
C LEU A 41 -1.10 -12.80 9.45
N ILE A 42 -0.30 -12.80 10.49
CA ILE A 42 0.57 -11.67 10.84
C ILE A 42 1.78 -11.62 9.91
N LEU A 43 2.35 -12.79 9.61
CA LEU A 43 3.45 -12.94 8.65
C LEU A 43 2.99 -13.40 7.26
N CYS A 44 1.67 -13.39 7.02
CA CYS A 44 1.06 -13.75 5.75
C CYS A 44 1.69 -12.96 4.60
N LYS A 45 2.02 -13.68 3.52
CA LYS A 45 2.58 -13.10 2.31
C LYS A 45 1.49 -12.47 1.46
N TYR A 46 1.82 -11.38 0.77
CA TYR A 46 0.92 -10.71 -0.15
C TYR A 46 0.33 -11.68 -1.20
N SER A 47 1.11 -12.68 -1.64
CA SER A 47 0.65 -13.74 -2.56
C SER A 47 -0.60 -14.48 -2.08
N ASP A 48 -0.83 -14.53 -0.76
CA ASP A 48 -1.89 -15.31 -0.13
C ASP A 48 -3.06 -14.44 0.36
N PHE A 49 -2.96 -13.10 0.24
CA PHE A 49 -3.99 -12.19 0.76
C PHE A 49 -5.38 -12.47 0.18
N ASP A 50 -5.46 -12.78 -1.11
CA ASP A 50 -6.74 -13.09 -1.76
C ASP A 50 -7.37 -14.36 -1.21
N SER A 51 -6.55 -15.41 -1.04
CA SER A 51 -6.95 -16.67 -0.45
C SER A 51 -7.44 -16.49 0.98
N VAL A 52 -6.74 -15.68 1.78
CA VAL A 52 -7.14 -15.33 3.16
C VAL A 52 -8.48 -14.59 3.18
N VAL A 53 -8.67 -13.63 2.27
CA VAL A 53 -9.94 -12.88 2.17
C VAL A 53 -11.09 -13.83 1.79
N GLU A 54 -10.89 -14.73 0.83
CA GLU A 54 -11.93 -15.71 0.46
C GLU A 54 -12.21 -16.69 1.59
N LEU A 55 -11.18 -17.18 2.28
CA LEU A 55 -11.31 -18.07 3.43
C LEU A 55 -12.16 -17.41 4.52
N PHE A 56 -11.83 -16.16 4.89
CA PHE A 56 -12.59 -15.40 5.88
C PHE A 56 -14.07 -15.31 5.52
N PHE A 57 -14.38 -14.86 4.29
CA PHE A 57 -15.78 -14.66 3.90
C PHE A 57 -16.54 -15.97 3.67
N THR A 58 -15.83 -17.06 3.37
CA THR A 58 -16.41 -18.41 3.31
C THR A 58 -16.77 -18.89 4.71
N ASN A 59 -15.86 -18.74 5.67
CA ASN A 59 -16.11 -19.11 7.06
C ASN A 59 -17.21 -18.26 7.69
N LEU A 60 -17.22 -16.95 7.43
CA LEU A 60 -18.30 -16.05 7.84
C LEU A 60 -19.66 -16.50 7.30
N PHE A 61 -19.72 -16.85 6.02
CA PHE A 61 -20.96 -17.32 5.41
C PHE A 61 -21.41 -18.63 6.06
N ASN A 62 -20.52 -19.63 6.18
CA ASN A 62 -20.85 -20.92 6.78
C ASN A 62 -21.32 -20.76 8.22
N TYR A 63 -20.60 -19.97 9.01
CA TYR A 63 -20.95 -19.66 10.39
C TYR A 63 -22.39 -19.11 10.51
N ILE A 64 -22.72 -18.10 9.70
CA ILE A 64 -24.06 -17.49 9.69
C ILE A 64 -25.11 -18.45 9.10
N TYR A 65 -24.78 -19.23 8.08
CA TYR A 65 -25.72 -20.14 7.42
C TYR A 65 -26.16 -21.30 8.33
N TYR A 66 -25.24 -21.82 9.14
CA TYR A 66 -25.47 -22.98 10.00
C TYR A 66 -25.82 -22.66 11.46
N CYS A 67 -25.89 -21.38 11.86
CA CYS A 67 -26.25 -20.99 13.23
C CYS A 67 -27.71 -21.26 13.61
N GLY A 68 -28.59 -21.54 12.65
CA GLY A 68 -30.02 -21.82 12.89
C GLY A 68 -30.91 -20.61 13.14
N GLU A 69 -30.41 -19.38 12.94
CA GLU A 69 -31.15 -18.14 13.22
C GLU A 69 -31.83 -17.48 11.99
N PHE A 70 -31.47 -17.90 10.76
CA PHE A 70 -31.80 -17.16 9.53
C PHE A 70 -32.46 -18.03 8.43
N ASP A 71 -33.25 -19.01 8.84
CA ASP A 71 -33.80 -20.05 7.95
C ASP A 71 -34.67 -19.51 6.82
N THR A 72 -35.34 -18.36 6.99
CA THR A 72 -36.23 -17.82 5.95
C THR A 72 -35.47 -17.03 4.88
N ILE A 73 -34.26 -16.55 5.18
CA ILE A 73 -33.50 -15.68 4.28
C ILE A 73 -32.18 -16.28 3.77
N LYS A 74 -31.61 -17.28 4.45
CA LYS A 74 -30.26 -17.78 4.18
C LYS A 74 -30.06 -18.40 2.80
N ASP A 75 -31.12 -18.98 2.23
CA ASP A 75 -31.10 -19.60 0.91
C ASP A 75 -31.33 -18.60 -0.23
N ASN A 76 -31.53 -17.32 0.09
CA ASN A 76 -31.69 -16.30 -0.93
C ASN A 76 -30.36 -16.11 -1.70
N PRO A 77 -30.35 -16.06 -3.05
CA PRO A 77 -29.13 -15.93 -3.85
C PRO A 77 -28.27 -14.70 -3.53
N VAL A 78 -28.85 -13.63 -2.97
CA VAL A 78 -28.09 -12.42 -2.60
C VAL A 78 -27.61 -12.42 -1.14
N PHE A 79 -27.91 -13.47 -0.35
CA PHE A 79 -27.59 -13.54 1.08
C PHE A 79 -26.09 -13.50 1.35
N GLN A 80 -25.30 -14.34 0.66
CA GLN A 80 -23.83 -14.33 0.82
C GLN A 80 -23.23 -12.94 0.50
N MET A 81 -23.69 -12.31 -0.58
CA MET A 81 -23.23 -10.97 -0.96
C MET A 81 -23.67 -9.90 0.06
N CYS A 82 -24.82 -10.09 0.71
CA CYS A 82 -25.32 -9.26 1.80
C CYS A 82 -24.33 -9.29 2.99
N LEU A 83 -23.93 -10.48 3.44
CA LEU A 83 -22.97 -10.65 4.54
C LEU A 83 -21.61 -9.99 4.24
N LYS A 84 -21.05 -10.26 3.04
CA LYS A 84 -19.76 -9.67 2.62
C LYS A 84 -19.81 -8.14 2.65
N GLU A 85 -20.87 -7.53 2.12
CA GLU A 85 -21.03 -6.06 2.08
C GLU A 85 -21.27 -5.45 3.46
N PHE A 86 -22.06 -6.11 4.31
CA PHE A 86 -22.32 -5.63 5.67
C PHE A 86 -21.03 -5.60 6.49
N PHE A 87 -20.23 -6.67 6.41
CA PHE A 87 -18.95 -6.73 7.09
C PHE A 87 -17.97 -5.67 6.56
N LYS A 88 -17.93 -5.41 5.24
CA LYS A 88 -17.03 -4.41 4.66
C LYS A 88 -17.41 -2.95 4.96
N LYS A 89 -18.62 -2.66 5.45
CA LYS A 89 -19.08 -1.27 5.67
C LYS A 89 -18.50 -0.65 6.95
N THR A 90 -17.92 0.54 6.82
CA THR A 90 -17.27 1.32 7.89
C THR A 90 -18.22 1.78 9.00
N SER A 91 -19.48 2.05 8.68
CA SER A 91 -20.48 2.56 9.61
C SER A 91 -21.64 1.58 9.79
N LEU A 92 -21.46 0.61 10.68
CA LEU A 92 -22.57 0.02 11.44
C LEU A 92 -22.77 0.81 12.74
N SER A 93 -22.64 2.14 12.67
CA SER A 93 -22.76 3.03 13.80
C SER A 93 -24.22 3.08 14.24
N SER A 94 -24.47 2.93 15.55
CA SER A 94 -25.81 2.98 16.18
C SER A 94 -26.83 1.93 15.70
N GLY A 95 -26.38 0.84 15.06
CA GLY A 95 -27.27 -0.27 14.69
C GLY A 95 -28.10 -0.03 13.42
N LYS A 96 -27.74 0.93 12.56
CA LYS A 96 -28.45 1.17 11.29
C LYS A 96 -27.50 1.11 10.09
N LEU A 97 -27.90 0.29 9.12
CA LEU A 97 -27.29 0.22 7.80
C LEU A 97 -27.69 1.46 6.98
N ALA A 98 -26.81 1.99 6.13
CA ALA A 98 -27.17 3.12 5.27
C ALA A 98 -28.36 2.77 4.35
N ASN A 99 -29.29 3.70 4.16
CA ASN A 99 -30.53 3.49 3.37
C ASN A 99 -30.25 2.92 1.97
N THR A 100 -29.19 3.37 1.31
CA THR A 100 -28.79 2.86 -0.01
C THR A 100 -28.49 1.36 -0.01
N VAL A 101 -27.86 0.87 1.06
CA VAL A 101 -27.53 -0.55 1.20
C VAL A 101 -28.79 -1.34 1.58
N GLN A 102 -29.66 -0.79 2.44
CA GLN A 102 -30.95 -1.41 2.75
C GLN A 102 -31.79 -1.60 1.48
N ASN A 103 -31.86 -0.58 0.61
CA ASN A 103 -32.59 -0.66 -0.66
C ASN A 103 -32.01 -1.73 -1.59
N LYS A 104 -30.68 -1.87 -1.63
CA LYS A 104 -29.99 -2.90 -2.43
C LYS A 104 -30.38 -4.32 -2.02
N TYR A 105 -30.66 -4.55 -0.74
CA TYR A 105 -31.05 -5.86 -0.19
C TYR A 105 -32.51 -5.89 0.31
N SER A 106 -33.35 -5.02 -0.24
CA SER A 106 -34.78 -4.91 0.13
C SER A 106 -35.55 -6.21 -0.10
N ILE A 107 -35.14 -7.02 -1.07
CA ILE A 107 -35.71 -8.36 -1.32
C ILE A 107 -35.59 -9.24 -0.07
N ILE A 108 -34.38 -9.34 0.53
CA ILE A 108 -34.18 -10.13 1.74
C ILE A 108 -34.98 -9.55 2.90
N LYS A 109 -34.93 -8.22 3.05
CA LYS A 109 -35.66 -7.51 4.10
C LYS A 109 -37.18 -7.75 4.01
N ASN A 110 -37.74 -7.78 2.80
CA ASN A 110 -39.16 -8.00 2.56
C ASN A 110 -39.58 -9.46 2.81
N ILE A 111 -38.66 -10.42 2.67
CA ILE A 111 -38.91 -11.82 3.03
C ILE A 111 -39.08 -11.92 4.55
N ASN A 112 -38.13 -11.37 5.31
CA ASN A 112 -38.19 -11.36 6.76
C ASN A 112 -37.36 -10.20 7.34
N GLU A 113 -38.04 -9.15 7.78
CA GLU A 113 -37.38 -7.94 8.31
C GLU A 113 -36.68 -8.21 9.65
N LEU A 114 -37.21 -9.11 10.47
CA LEU A 114 -36.62 -9.47 11.76
C LEU A 114 -35.29 -10.19 11.56
N GLU A 115 -35.26 -11.25 10.75
CA GLU A 115 -34.02 -11.98 10.44
C GLU A 115 -32.99 -11.07 9.75
N PHE A 116 -33.43 -10.21 8.82
CA PHE A 116 -32.55 -9.24 8.18
C PHE A 116 -31.88 -8.29 9.20
N ASN A 117 -32.65 -7.75 10.15
CA ASN A 117 -32.12 -6.87 11.19
C ASN A 117 -31.18 -7.62 12.14
N ASN A 118 -31.50 -8.87 12.49
CA ASN A 118 -30.64 -9.72 13.32
C ASN A 118 -29.31 -10.05 12.63
N VAL A 119 -29.30 -10.29 11.31
CA VAL A 119 -28.06 -10.45 10.52
C VAL A 119 -27.18 -9.21 10.62
N VAL A 120 -27.76 -8.01 10.52
CA VAL A 120 -27.01 -6.74 10.66
C VAL A 120 -26.35 -6.64 12.04
N ILE A 121 -27.07 -7.02 13.11
CA ILE A 121 -26.55 -7.04 14.48
C ILE A 121 -25.42 -8.08 14.60
N ARG A 122 -25.64 -9.32 14.14
CA ARG A 122 -24.65 -10.39 14.23
C ARG A 122 -23.35 -10.05 13.51
N ILE A 123 -23.44 -9.53 12.29
CA ILE A 123 -22.27 -9.08 11.52
C ILE A 123 -21.56 -7.92 12.21
N LYS A 124 -22.29 -7.00 12.86
CA LYS A 124 -21.69 -5.91 13.64
C LYS A 124 -20.89 -6.46 14.82
N ASP A 125 -21.41 -7.44 15.54
CA ASP A 125 -20.74 -8.02 16.71
C ASP A 125 -19.48 -8.78 16.31
N ILE A 126 -19.57 -9.62 15.26
CA ILE A 126 -18.39 -10.30 14.68
C ILE A 126 -17.36 -9.26 14.24
N LYS A 127 -17.78 -8.22 13.50
CA LYS A 127 -16.87 -7.15 13.05
C LYS A 127 -16.19 -6.44 14.22
N ASN A 128 -16.91 -6.18 15.31
CA ASN A 128 -16.34 -5.54 16.51
C ASN A 128 -15.29 -6.44 17.19
N HIS A 129 -15.53 -7.74 17.25
CA HIS A 129 -14.55 -8.69 17.76
C HIS A 129 -13.23 -8.61 16.96
N TYR A 130 -13.29 -8.75 15.63
CA TYR A 130 -12.09 -8.59 14.78
C TYR A 130 -11.47 -7.20 14.90
N LYS A 131 -12.28 -6.15 15.07
CA LYS A 131 -11.79 -4.80 15.25
C LYS A 131 -10.98 -4.68 16.53
N ASN A 132 -11.50 -5.17 17.65
CA ASN A 132 -10.79 -5.10 18.92
C ASN A 132 -9.47 -5.87 18.81
N LYS A 133 -9.50 -7.12 18.34
CA LYS A 133 -8.33 -7.98 18.21
C LYS A 133 -7.26 -7.43 17.26
N TYR A 134 -7.60 -7.18 16.00
CA TYR A 134 -6.60 -6.88 14.97
C TYR A 134 -6.24 -5.39 14.85
N ILE A 135 -7.12 -4.46 15.26
CA ILE A 135 -6.75 -3.04 15.29
C ILE A 135 -5.87 -2.75 16.51
N SER A 136 -6.13 -3.37 17.67
CA SER A 136 -5.25 -3.26 18.84
C SER A 136 -3.86 -3.78 18.52
N LEU A 137 -3.77 -4.97 17.90
CA LEU A 137 -2.51 -5.52 17.42
C LEU A 137 -1.78 -4.57 16.47
N TYR A 138 -2.48 -4.02 15.46
CA TYR A 138 -1.91 -3.03 14.56
C TYR A 138 -1.38 -1.79 15.30
N ASP A 139 -2.14 -1.25 16.26
CA ASP A 139 -1.74 -0.07 17.02
C ASP A 139 -0.46 -0.36 17.83
N ASN A 140 -0.34 -1.53 18.44
CA ASN A 140 0.86 -1.96 19.14
C ASN A 140 2.07 -2.17 18.20
N ILE A 141 1.88 -2.84 17.05
CA ILE A 141 2.93 -2.95 16.03
C ILE A 141 3.37 -1.55 15.58
N ARG A 142 2.43 -0.65 15.29
CA ARG A 142 2.70 0.72 14.87
C ARG A 142 3.50 1.47 15.91
N ASP A 143 3.09 1.39 17.18
CA ASP A 143 3.62 2.25 18.22
C ASP A 143 4.97 1.72 18.74
N ASN A 144 5.10 0.40 18.91
CA ASN A 144 6.25 -0.22 19.56
C ASN A 144 7.30 -0.76 18.59
N LEU A 145 6.90 -1.34 17.44
CA LEU A 145 7.83 -2.08 16.56
C LEU A 145 8.08 -1.42 15.20
N ALA A 146 7.19 -0.54 14.73
CA ALA A 146 7.28 0.00 13.38
C ALA A 146 8.59 0.74 13.10
N LYS A 147 9.12 1.48 14.09
CA LYS A 147 10.41 2.17 13.98
C LYS A 147 11.51 1.21 13.54
N ASP A 148 11.60 0.09 14.24
CA ASP A 148 12.67 -0.88 14.09
C ASP A 148 12.51 -1.73 12.83
N ILE A 149 11.28 -2.14 12.51
CA ILE A 149 10.94 -2.82 11.25
C ILE A 149 11.26 -1.93 10.05
N LEU A 150 10.94 -0.63 10.11
CA LEU A 150 11.22 0.30 9.02
C LEU A 150 12.72 0.48 8.79
N ILE A 151 13.51 0.56 9.87
CA ILE A 151 14.97 0.63 9.79
C ILE A 151 15.54 -0.67 9.20
N GLU A 152 15.01 -1.84 9.58
CA GLU A 152 15.44 -3.12 9.01
C GLU A 152 15.19 -3.21 7.50
N ASN A 153 14.06 -2.67 7.02
CA ASN A 153 13.70 -2.75 5.59
C ASN A 153 14.44 -1.73 4.71
N ASP A 154 15.22 -0.79 5.29
CA ASP A 154 15.98 0.25 4.57
C ASP A 154 15.12 1.09 3.58
N ILE A 155 13.87 1.40 3.98
CA ILE A 155 12.92 2.13 3.12
C ILE A 155 13.02 3.63 3.40
N HIS A 156 13.59 4.37 2.46
CA HIS A 156 13.76 5.83 2.57
C HIS A 156 12.76 6.66 1.76
N LEU A 157 12.19 6.07 0.71
CA LEU A 157 11.27 6.74 -0.21
C LEU A 157 9.91 6.06 -0.17
N CYS A 158 8.84 6.86 -0.25
CA CYS A 158 7.47 6.35 -0.32
C CYS A 158 7.33 5.33 -1.46
N PRO A 159 7.05 4.04 -1.20
CA PRO A 159 7.02 2.98 -2.20
C PRO A 159 5.98 3.23 -3.30
N TYR A 160 4.91 3.95 -2.99
CA TYR A 160 3.86 4.27 -3.98
C TYR A 160 4.29 5.28 -5.04
N CYS A 161 5.15 6.24 -4.69
CA CYS A 161 5.45 7.36 -5.58
C CYS A 161 6.93 7.66 -5.80
N GLN A 162 7.84 7.08 -5.01
CA GLN A 162 9.28 7.37 -4.99
C GLN A 162 9.65 8.86 -5.04
N ARG A 163 8.75 9.76 -4.61
CA ARG A 163 8.94 11.22 -4.64
C ARG A 163 9.21 11.80 -3.26
N ASN A 164 8.59 11.26 -2.22
CA ASN A 164 8.66 11.80 -0.87
C ASN A 164 9.49 10.87 0.02
N TYR A 165 10.29 11.45 0.90
CA TYR A 165 10.98 10.70 1.94
C TYR A 165 9.99 10.13 2.96
N VAL A 166 10.30 8.95 3.47
CA VAL A 166 9.59 8.24 4.54
C VAL A 166 10.57 7.76 5.63
N ASN A 167 11.65 8.53 5.82
CA ASN A 167 12.70 8.20 6.78
C ASN A 167 12.16 8.17 8.21
N VAL A 168 12.72 7.25 8.99
CA VAL A 168 12.62 7.28 10.45
C VAL A 168 13.66 8.28 10.98
N ILE A 169 13.22 9.22 11.80
CA ILE A 169 14.07 10.20 12.48
C ILE A 169 13.98 9.92 13.97
N THR A 170 15.13 9.70 14.60
CA THR A 170 15.26 9.48 16.03
C THR A 170 16.19 10.54 16.64
N ASN A 171 16.05 10.79 17.93
CA ASN A 171 17.00 11.58 18.69
C ASN A 171 17.82 10.64 19.60
N LYS A 172 19.14 10.83 19.64
CA LYS A 172 20.03 10.04 20.51
C LYS A 172 19.93 10.46 21.97
N ASP A 173 19.58 11.72 22.21
CA ASP A 173 19.48 12.31 23.55
C ASP A 173 18.04 12.23 24.11
N ASP A 174 17.08 11.81 23.28
CA ASP A 174 15.66 11.67 23.61
C ASP A 174 15.10 10.43 22.88
N GLU A 175 15.11 9.28 23.55
CA GLU A 175 14.69 8.00 22.97
C GLU A 175 13.19 7.95 22.61
N ASP A 176 12.37 8.80 23.24
CA ASP A 176 10.93 8.90 22.99
C ASP A 176 10.64 9.71 21.72
N PHE A 177 11.58 10.54 21.26
CA PHE A 177 11.42 11.30 20.03
C PHE A 177 11.61 10.41 18.80
N VAL A 178 10.49 10.10 18.15
CA VAL A 178 10.46 9.35 16.89
C VAL A 178 9.52 10.04 15.90
N ILE A 179 10.06 10.38 14.72
CA ILE A 179 9.25 10.68 13.55
C ILE A 179 9.35 9.48 12.62
N LYS A 180 8.21 8.91 12.24
CA LYS A 180 8.09 7.78 11.31
C LYS A 180 6.97 8.05 10.31
N PRO A 181 7.02 7.47 9.10
CA PRO A 181 5.94 7.58 8.13
C PRO A 181 4.67 6.90 8.63
N ASP A 182 3.54 7.30 8.03
CA ASP A 182 2.30 6.54 8.20
C ASP A 182 2.44 5.15 7.58
N LEU A 183 1.85 4.15 8.23
CA LEU A 183 1.69 2.80 7.70
C LEU A 183 0.31 2.68 7.04
N ASP A 184 0.27 2.84 5.72
CA ASP A 184 -0.94 2.58 4.94
C ASP A 184 -1.21 1.08 4.87
N HIS A 185 -2.49 0.70 4.78
CA HIS A 185 -2.90 -0.68 4.62
C HIS A 185 -3.23 -0.96 3.17
N PHE A 186 -2.41 -1.76 2.47
CA PHE A 186 -2.60 -2.07 1.06
C PHE A 186 -4.04 -2.55 0.78
N TYR A 187 -4.50 -3.53 1.57
CA TYR A 187 -5.90 -3.90 1.72
C TYR A 187 -6.51 -3.11 2.88
N ASP A 188 -7.52 -2.31 2.55
CA ASP A 188 -8.18 -1.37 3.47
C ASP A 188 -8.57 -2.00 4.81
N LYS A 189 -7.99 -1.47 5.90
CA LYS A 189 -8.19 -1.95 7.27
C LYS A 189 -9.64 -1.97 7.74
N ALA A 190 -10.53 -1.16 7.17
CA ALA A 190 -11.93 -1.15 7.56
C ALA A 190 -12.77 -2.24 6.87
N LYS A 191 -12.27 -2.76 5.74
CA LYS A 191 -12.92 -3.81 4.93
C LYS A 191 -12.33 -5.20 5.22
N TYR A 192 -11.04 -5.26 5.47
CA TYR A 192 -10.27 -6.49 5.70
C TYR A 192 -9.54 -6.38 7.05
N ILE A 193 -10.31 -6.19 8.13
CA ILE A 193 -9.79 -5.90 9.48
C ILE A 193 -8.80 -6.96 9.97
N PHE A 194 -9.05 -8.23 9.65
CA PHE A 194 -8.16 -9.35 9.98
C PHE A 194 -6.75 -9.24 9.37
N LEU A 195 -6.56 -8.40 8.33
CA LEU A 195 -5.24 -8.09 7.75
C LEU A 195 -4.62 -6.81 8.33
N ALA A 196 -5.22 -6.19 9.36
CA ALA A 196 -4.74 -4.90 9.87
C ALA A 196 -3.33 -5.00 10.48
N GLY A 197 -3.07 -6.06 11.25
CA GLY A 197 -1.75 -6.34 11.84
C GLY A 197 -0.76 -7.04 10.90
N THR A 198 -1.19 -7.47 9.70
CA THR A 198 -0.32 -8.20 8.76
C THR A 198 0.80 -7.31 8.24
N LEU A 199 2.05 -7.70 8.47
CA LEU A 199 3.20 -6.83 8.15
C LEU A 199 3.32 -6.51 6.67
N GLU A 200 3.02 -7.47 5.78
CA GLU A 200 3.04 -7.22 4.35
C GLU A 200 1.91 -6.29 3.90
N ASN A 201 0.83 -6.17 4.67
CA ASN A 201 -0.25 -5.23 4.36
C ASN A 201 0.14 -3.78 4.71
N LEU A 202 1.20 -3.58 5.52
CA LEU A 202 1.64 -2.26 5.97
C LEU A 202 2.69 -1.66 5.02
N ILE A 203 2.34 -0.53 4.41
CA ILE A 203 3.17 0.23 3.46
C ILE A 203 3.58 1.57 4.08
N PRO A 204 4.88 1.81 4.35
CA PRO A 204 5.35 3.12 4.81
C PRO A 204 5.19 4.14 3.71
N SER A 205 4.25 5.07 3.85
CA SER A 205 3.87 5.92 2.74
C SER A 205 3.72 7.37 3.17
N CYS A 206 3.88 8.28 2.21
CA CYS A 206 3.61 9.69 2.46
C CYS A 206 2.10 9.94 2.55
N SER A 207 1.73 10.97 3.31
CA SER A 207 0.33 11.36 3.55
C SER A 207 -0.46 11.65 2.27
N VAL A 208 0.18 12.11 1.20
CA VAL A 208 -0.47 12.32 -0.11
C VAL A 208 -0.90 10.99 -0.73
N CYS A 209 0.01 10.02 -0.81
CA CYS A 209 -0.30 8.70 -1.39
C CYS A 209 -1.30 7.94 -0.54
N ASN A 210 -1.08 7.90 0.78
CA ASN A 210 -1.96 7.24 1.74
C ASN A 210 -3.34 7.89 1.78
N SER A 211 -3.42 9.13 2.27
CA SER A 211 -4.68 9.71 2.71
C SER A 211 -5.46 10.41 1.60
N ARG A 212 -4.79 10.92 0.55
CA ARG A 212 -5.44 11.70 -0.51
C ARG A 212 -5.68 10.92 -1.79
N LEU A 213 -4.73 10.06 -2.17
CA LEU A 213 -4.79 9.33 -3.44
C LEU A 213 -5.40 7.94 -3.28
N LYS A 214 -4.87 7.12 -2.38
CA LYS A 214 -5.45 5.80 -2.11
C LYS A 214 -6.73 5.91 -1.27
N GLY A 215 -6.65 6.54 -0.10
CA GLY A 215 -7.76 6.62 0.85
C GLY A 215 -8.33 5.23 1.16
N SER A 216 -9.65 5.10 1.02
CA SER A 216 -10.39 3.84 1.25
C SER A 216 -10.65 3.03 -0.03
N LYS A 217 -9.82 3.16 -1.07
CA LYS A 217 -9.96 2.35 -2.30
C LYS A 217 -9.77 0.88 -1.98
N ASP A 218 -10.58 0.03 -2.62
CA ASP A 218 -10.57 -1.42 -2.41
C ASP A 218 -9.61 -2.09 -3.39
N PHE A 219 -8.37 -2.32 -2.97
CA PHE A 219 -7.34 -2.96 -3.81
C PHE A 219 -7.52 -4.46 -4.00
N TYR A 220 -8.36 -5.11 -3.18
CA TYR A 220 -8.79 -6.47 -3.44
C TYR A 220 -9.78 -6.52 -4.61
N LYS A 221 -10.71 -5.54 -4.69
CA LYS A 221 -11.70 -5.49 -5.80
C LYS A 221 -11.10 -4.96 -7.11
N ASN A 222 -10.35 -3.87 -7.05
CA ASN A 222 -9.64 -3.32 -8.21
C ASN A 222 -8.17 -3.52 -7.94
N LYS A 223 -7.51 -4.44 -8.65
CA LYS A 223 -6.14 -4.85 -8.33
C LYS A 223 -5.12 -3.75 -8.60
N HIS A 224 -4.12 -3.69 -7.73
CA HIS A 224 -2.97 -2.81 -7.83
C HIS A 224 -1.69 -3.63 -7.62
N ILE A 225 -0.58 -3.09 -8.11
CA ILE A 225 0.75 -3.64 -7.86
C ILE A 225 1.13 -3.33 -6.41
N HIS A 226 1.52 -4.35 -5.66
CA HIS A 226 2.01 -4.21 -4.30
C HIS A 226 3.43 -3.62 -4.31
N PRO A 227 3.64 -2.38 -3.81
CA PRO A 227 4.85 -1.61 -4.12
C PRO A 227 6.12 -2.13 -3.46
N LEU A 228 5.99 -2.93 -2.39
CA LEU A 228 7.13 -3.58 -1.72
C LEU A 228 7.50 -4.94 -2.32
N VAL A 229 6.62 -5.53 -3.14
CA VAL A 229 6.89 -6.81 -3.81
C VAL A 229 7.40 -6.53 -5.22
N ASN A 230 6.64 -5.75 -5.99
CA ASN A 230 7.01 -5.29 -7.32
C ASN A 230 6.79 -3.78 -7.37
N ASN A 231 7.82 -3.00 -7.73
CA ASN A 231 7.66 -1.56 -7.85
C ASN A 231 7.42 -1.15 -9.30
N ILE A 232 6.21 -0.68 -9.60
CA ILE A 232 5.85 -0.25 -10.96
C ILE A 232 6.69 0.93 -11.47
N ILE A 233 7.22 1.77 -10.57
CA ILE A 233 8.03 2.92 -10.97
C ILE A 233 9.35 2.47 -11.58
N ASP A 234 9.91 1.34 -11.14
CA ASP A 234 11.16 0.82 -11.70
C ASP A 234 10.99 0.32 -13.16
N LYS A 235 9.75 -0.05 -13.54
CA LYS A 235 9.40 -0.56 -14.88
C LYS A 235 9.18 0.55 -15.93
N VAL A 236 8.70 1.73 -15.51
CA VAL A 236 8.29 2.79 -16.45
C VAL A 236 9.45 3.68 -16.88
N THR A 237 9.39 4.22 -18.10
CA THR A 237 10.34 5.21 -18.61
C THR A 237 9.64 6.56 -18.76
N PHE A 238 10.29 7.63 -18.32
CA PHE A 238 9.76 8.98 -18.48
C PHE A 238 10.36 9.65 -19.71
N ASN A 239 9.53 10.37 -20.47
CA ASN A 239 9.92 11.15 -21.62
C ASN A 239 9.22 12.52 -21.54
N TYR A 240 9.51 13.43 -22.48
CA TYR A 240 8.92 14.76 -22.51
C TYR A 240 8.60 15.20 -23.94
N ILE A 241 7.64 16.12 -24.08
CA ILE A 241 7.19 16.64 -25.38
C ILE A 241 6.69 18.08 -25.27
N GLY A 242 6.66 18.76 -26.42
CA GLY A 242 6.04 20.07 -26.58
C GLY A 242 6.92 21.22 -26.11
N GLU A 243 6.52 22.44 -26.47
CA GLU A 243 7.20 23.68 -26.03
C GLU A 243 7.08 23.92 -24.53
N ASP A 244 6.04 23.36 -23.91
CA ASP A 244 5.81 23.47 -22.47
C ASP A 244 6.58 22.43 -21.65
N ASN A 245 7.37 21.57 -22.30
CA ASN A 245 8.18 20.54 -21.65
C ASN A 245 7.33 19.61 -20.75
N THR A 246 6.19 19.14 -21.27
CA THR A 246 5.34 18.17 -20.56
C THR A 246 6.04 16.83 -20.43
N ILE A 247 6.23 16.36 -19.19
CA ILE A 247 6.80 15.06 -18.84
C ILE A 247 5.68 14.02 -18.78
N PHE A 248 5.89 12.85 -19.40
CA PHE A 248 4.93 11.75 -19.46
C PHE A 248 5.61 10.38 -19.38
N ILE A 249 4.83 9.32 -19.17
CA ILE A 249 5.30 7.93 -19.18
C ILE A 249 5.26 7.39 -20.61
N GLU A 250 6.42 7.03 -21.14
CA GLU A 250 6.56 6.44 -22.47
C GLU A 250 5.95 5.03 -22.52
N GLU A 251 5.34 4.67 -23.66
CA GLU A 251 4.74 3.34 -23.89
C GLU A 251 3.72 2.89 -22.83
N LYS A 252 3.06 3.85 -22.16
CA LYS A 252 2.00 3.59 -21.16
C LYS A 252 0.89 2.66 -21.68
N CYS A 253 0.68 2.61 -23.00
CA CYS A 253 -0.28 1.70 -23.64
C CYS A 253 0.08 0.21 -23.47
N LEU A 254 1.36 -0.15 -23.36
CA LEU A 254 1.86 -1.52 -23.23
C LEU A 254 1.69 -2.09 -21.82
N LEU A 255 1.43 -1.24 -20.83
CA LEU A 255 1.19 -1.66 -19.45
C LEU A 255 -0.13 -2.42 -19.33
N ASP A 256 -0.17 -3.41 -18.44
CA ASP A 256 -1.41 -4.13 -18.16
C ASP A 256 -2.41 -3.29 -17.33
N THR A 257 -3.60 -3.85 -17.09
CA THR A 257 -4.67 -3.17 -16.36
C THR A 257 -4.28 -2.83 -14.91
N ILE A 258 -3.56 -3.71 -14.22
CA ILE A 258 -3.16 -3.57 -12.82
C ILE A 258 -2.06 -2.51 -12.69
N GLU A 259 -1.11 -2.52 -13.62
CA GLU A 259 -0.04 -1.53 -13.73
C GLU A 259 -0.60 -0.12 -13.99
N LYS A 260 -1.51 0.00 -14.96
CA LYS A 260 -2.23 1.25 -15.24
C LYS A 260 -3.04 1.72 -14.02
N ALA A 261 -3.76 0.81 -13.35
CA ALA A 261 -4.53 1.15 -12.16
C ALA A 261 -3.63 1.71 -11.04
N SER A 262 -2.44 1.15 -10.88
CA SER A 262 -1.43 1.59 -9.91
C SER A 262 -0.93 3.00 -10.21
N LEU A 263 -0.44 3.22 -11.43
CA LEU A 263 0.06 4.54 -11.86
C LEU A 263 -1.02 5.62 -11.80
N ASN A 264 -2.24 5.30 -12.25
CA ASN A 264 -3.36 6.25 -12.26
C ASN A 264 -3.87 6.56 -10.85
N THR A 265 -3.91 5.56 -9.96
CA THR A 265 -4.37 5.76 -8.58
C THR A 265 -3.46 6.73 -7.84
N PHE A 266 -2.15 6.59 -8.04
CA PHE A 266 -1.14 7.45 -7.42
C PHE A 266 -0.74 8.65 -8.27
N ARG A 267 -1.43 8.89 -9.39
CA ARG A 267 -1.26 10.08 -10.26
C ARG A 267 0.22 10.32 -10.62
N ILE A 268 0.96 9.24 -10.89
CA ILE A 268 2.43 9.29 -11.01
C ILE A 268 2.85 10.23 -12.11
N GLU A 269 2.24 10.12 -13.28
CA GLU A 269 2.52 10.96 -14.44
C GLU A 269 2.25 12.44 -14.14
N GLU A 270 1.09 12.78 -13.58
CA GLU A 270 0.75 14.17 -13.28
C GLU A 270 1.62 14.77 -12.20
N ILE A 271 1.95 14.00 -11.15
CA ILE A 271 2.84 14.46 -10.08
C ILE A 271 4.23 14.71 -10.64
N TYR A 272 4.76 13.79 -11.44
CA TYR A 272 6.11 13.90 -11.99
C TYR A 272 6.20 15.04 -13.02
N ASN A 273 5.13 15.30 -13.78
CA ASN A 273 5.02 16.46 -14.66
C ASN A 273 5.08 17.82 -13.94
N THR A 274 4.89 17.86 -12.61
CA THR A 274 5.11 19.11 -11.85
C THR A 274 6.58 19.47 -11.67
N HIS A 275 7.49 18.51 -11.92
CA HIS A 275 8.92 18.65 -11.66
C HIS A 275 9.73 19.08 -12.90
N LYS A 276 9.21 20.06 -13.64
CA LYS A 276 9.82 20.57 -14.89
C LYS A 276 11.21 21.17 -14.64
N GLU A 277 11.50 21.63 -13.42
CA GLU A 277 12.82 22.12 -13.03
C GLU A 277 13.93 21.07 -13.21
N VAL A 278 13.60 19.78 -13.06
CA VAL A 278 14.56 18.68 -13.29
C VAL A 278 14.97 18.64 -14.75
N LEU A 279 13.98 18.65 -15.66
CA LEU A 279 14.20 18.66 -17.10
C LEU A 279 14.99 19.89 -17.53
N SER A 280 14.55 21.09 -17.09
CA SER A 280 15.23 22.34 -17.42
C SER A 280 16.69 22.38 -16.94
N ASN A 281 17.01 21.79 -15.78
CA ASN A 281 18.39 21.71 -15.30
C ASN A 281 19.26 20.87 -16.24
N ILE A 282 18.78 19.68 -16.64
CA ILE A 282 19.50 18.79 -17.56
C ILE A 282 19.73 19.49 -18.91
N GLU A 283 18.69 20.10 -19.48
CA GLU A 283 18.77 20.82 -20.74
C GLU A 283 19.74 22.00 -20.66
N ASN A 284 19.63 22.84 -19.63
CA ASN A 284 20.51 23.99 -19.44
C ASN A 284 21.98 23.58 -19.33
N LYS A 285 22.28 22.54 -18.54
CA LYS A 285 23.64 21.98 -18.46
C LYS A 285 24.11 21.47 -19.81
N TYR A 286 23.26 20.74 -20.54
CA TYR A 286 23.61 20.16 -21.84
C TYR A 286 23.88 21.24 -22.91
N HIS A 287 23.07 22.30 -22.92
CA HIS A 287 23.24 23.45 -23.82
C HIS A 287 24.46 24.30 -23.47
N HIS A 288 24.66 24.60 -22.18
CA HIS A 288 25.80 25.40 -21.72
C HIS A 288 27.12 24.67 -21.99
N TYR A 289 27.18 23.39 -21.65
CA TYR A 289 28.33 22.52 -21.91
C TYR A 289 28.15 21.74 -23.21
N ASN A 290 27.75 22.41 -24.30
CA ASN A 290 27.60 21.77 -25.62
C ASN A 290 28.94 21.25 -26.19
N LYS A 291 28.88 20.52 -27.31
CA LYS A 291 30.06 19.90 -27.95
C LYS A 291 31.19 20.89 -28.23
N ALA A 292 30.90 22.10 -28.69
CA ALA A 292 31.92 23.11 -28.95
C ALA A 292 32.60 23.55 -27.65
N LYS A 293 31.82 23.85 -26.61
CA LYS A 293 32.36 24.22 -25.29
C LYS A 293 33.23 23.11 -24.69
N ARG A 294 32.76 21.85 -24.74
CA ARG A 294 33.52 20.69 -24.25
C ARG A 294 34.82 20.49 -25.04
N THR A 295 34.79 20.64 -26.36
CA THR A 295 35.98 20.57 -27.21
C THR A 295 37.01 21.65 -26.84
N SER A 296 36.55 22.89 -26.59
CA SER A 296 37.44 23.97 -26.13
C SER A 296 38.01 23.69 -24.73
N LEU A 297 37.21 23.15 -23.81
CA LEU A 297 37.68 22.77 -22.48
C LEU A 297 38.73 21.66 -22.53
N SER A 298 38.52 20.60 -23.32
CA SER A 298 39.51 19.52 -23.48
C SER A 298 40.84 20.00 -24.10
N LYS A 299 40.82 21.04 -24.94
CA LYS A 299 42.05 21.65 -25.47
C LYS A 299 42.82 22.42 -24.39
N LEU A 300 42.11 23.11 -23.49
CA LEU A 300 42.71 23.87 -22.39
C LEU A 300 43.18 22.97 -21.24
N LEU A 301 42.47 21.87 -21.01
CA LEU A 301 42.74 20.89 -19.96
C LEU A 301 42.82 19.49 -20.59
N PRO A 302 43.98 19.09 -21.15
CA PRO A 302 44.12 17.82 -21.88
C PRO A 302 43.81 16.57 -21.06
N SER A 303 43.84 16.65 -19.73
CA SER A 303 43.45 15.56 -18.83
C SER A 303 41.94 15.34 -18.74
N LEU A 304 41.12 16.27 -19.25
CA LEU A 304 39.66 16.20 -19.24
C LEU A 304 39.14 16.00 -20.66
N ASP A 305 38.93 14.74 -21.04
CA ASP A 305 38.27 14.43 -22.31
C ASP A 305 36.76 14.76 -22.28
N ASN A 306 36.09 14.61 -23.42
CA ASN A 306 34.66 14.93 -23.54
C ASN A 306 33.78 14.07 -22.61
N ARG A 307 34.16 12.81 -22.33
CA ARG A 307 33.41 11.92 -21.44
C ARG A 307 33.59 12.35 -19.99
N GLU A 308 34.82 12.68 -19.58
CA GLU A 308 35.14 13.20 -18.25
C GLU A 308 34.42 14.50 -17.96
N ILE A 309 34.36 15.43 -18.93
CA ILE A 309 33.61 16.67 -18.77
C ILE A 309 32.11 16.40 -18.57
N ILE A 310 31.51 15.49 -19.36
CA ILE A 310 30.10 15.10 -19.17
C ILE A 310 29.90 14.50 -17.78
N ARG A 311 30.79 13.61 -17.34
CA ARG A 311 30.72 12.99 -16.01
C ARG A 311 30.81 14.01 -14.89
N ILE A 312 31.64 15.05 -15.03
CA ILE A 312 31.76 16.12 -14.03
C ILE A 312 30.50 17.00 -14.02
N VAL A 313 30.02 17.42 -15.19
CA VAL A 313 28.86 18.33 -15.31
C VAL A 313 27.56 17.69 -14.80
N PHE A 314 27.41 16.39 -15.06
CA PHE A 314 26.24 15.59 -14.71
C PHE A 314 26.54 14.57 -13.61
N TYR A 315 27.51 14.86 -12.75
CA TYR A 315 27.97 13.95 -11.69
C TYR A 315 26.80 13.32 -10.95
N GLU A 316 25.80 14.11 -10.55
CA GLU A 316 24.66 13.63 -9.80
C GLU A 316 23.99 12.44 -10.49
N TYR A 317 23.76 12.47 -11.81
CA TYR A 317 23.05 11.42 -12.55
C TYR A 317 23.84 10.11 -12.72
N PHE A 318 25.17 10.17 -12.65
CA PHE A 318 26.02 8.97 -12.70
C PHE A 318 26.10 8.24 -11.36
N TYR A 319 25.91 8.96 -10.25
CA TYR A 319 26.15 8.44 -8.90
C TYR A 319 24.89 8.45 -8.02
N MET A 320 23.71 8.65 -8.63
CA MET A 320 22.46 8.63 -7.89
C MET A 320 22.19 7.27 -7.23
N ASP A 321 21.63 7.30 -6.03
CA ASP A 321 21.13 6.10 -5.36
C ASP A 321 19.63 5.96 -5.58
N LYS A 322 19.22 4.86 -6.23
CA LYS A 322 17.82 4.56 -6.55
C LYS A 322 16.91 4.50 -5.31
N ASN A 323 17.46 4.09 -4.17
CA ASN A 323 16.69 3.89 -2.94
C ASN A 323 16.63 5.15 -2.09
N LYS A 324 17.52 6.13 -2.32
CA LYS A 324 17.65 7.34 -1.48
C LYS A 324 17.33 8.62 -2.22
N GLU A 325 17.28 8.62 -3.55
CA GLU A 325 17.00 9.83 -4.31
C GLU A 325 15.57 9.88 -4.88
N PRO A 326 14.79 10.91 -4.50
CA PRO A 326 13.48 11.15 -5.07
C PRO A 326 13.49 11.22 -6.59
N MET A 327 12.49 10.59 -7.20
CA MET A 327 12.24 10.55 -8.63
C MET A 327 13.44 10.02 -9.44
N TYR A 328 14.22 9.12 -8.85
CA TYR A 328 15.38 8.48 -9.49
C TYR A 328 15.09 8.05 -10.93
N LYS A 329 14.00 7.29 -11.14
CA LYS A 329 13.67 6.77 -12.46
C LYS A 329 13.43 7.86 -13.49
N MET A 330 12.68 8.91 -13.14
CA MET A 330 12.41 10.03 -14.05
C MET A 330 13.67 10.80 -14.38
N LYS A 331 14.47 11.14 -13.36
CA LYS A 331 15.75 11.82 -13.54
C LYS A 331 16.65 11.03 -14.50
N GLN A 332 16.79 9.73 -14.30
CA GLN A 332 17.57 8.86 -15.18
C GLN A 332 17.01 8.78 -16.61
N SER A 333 15.69 8.59 -16.77
CA SER A 333 15.08 8.52 -18.10
C SER A 333 15.30 9.81 -18.91
N LEU A 334 15.06 10.97 -18.29
CA LEU A 334 15.25 12.28 -18.94
C LEU A 334 16.72 12.56 -19.24
N PHE A 335 17.63 12.24 -18.30
CA PHE A 335 19.07 12.36 -18.49
C PHE A 335 19.57 11.54 -19.68
N ASN A 336 19.21 10.26 -19.72
CA ASN A 336 19.60 9.35 -20.81
C ASN A 336 19.03 9.81 -22.16
N LYS A 337 17.79 10.34 -22.17
CA LYS A 337 17.16 10.88 -23.38
C LYS A 337 17.92 12.08 -23.96
N ILE A 338 18.36 13.01 -23.11
CA ILE A 338 18.99 14.27 -23.52
C ILE A 338 20.46 14.08 -23.85
N VAL A 339 21.21 13.42 -22.96
CA VAL A 339 22.68 13.31 -23.07
C VAL A 339 23.08 12.19 -24.03
N LYS A 340 22.18 11.23 -24.31
CA LYS A 340 22.37 10.12 -25.28
C LYS A 340 23.68 9.37 -25.06
N ILE A 341 23.91 8.93 -23.82
CA ILE A 341 25.11 8.18 -23.42
C ILE A 341 25.03 6.75 -23.91
#